data_AF-A0A327YTY7-F1
#
_entry.id   AF-A0A327YTY7-F1
#
_cell.length_a   1.000
_cell.length_b   1.000
_cell.length_c   1.000
_cell.angle_alpha   90.00
_cell.angle_beta   90.00
_cell.angle_gamma   90.00
#
_symmetry.space_group_name_H-M   'P 1'
#
loop_
_entity.id
_entity.type
_entity.pdbx_description
1 polymer ?
#
loop_
_entity_poly.entity_id
_entity_poly.type
_entity_poly.pdbx_seq_one_letter_code
_entity_poly.pdbx_strand_id
1 'polypeptide(L)' 'MTGAAPLVMLARRALPFGPLTLELMRSACGARSWALRTAPSPGMGARPQLLTNGFCDSARDRRALAGQLRAIADAVEDWP' A
#
# COMPACT_ATOMS: atom_id res chain seq x y z
N MET A 1 0.92 29.17 1.95
CA MET A 1 1.21 27.74 2.23
C MET A 1 -0.05 26.94 1.94
N THR A 2 -0.14 26.34 0.76
CA THR A 2 -1.26 25.45 0.40
C THR A 2 -1.05 24.12 1.13
N GLY A 3 -1.81 23.89 2.20
CA GLY A 3 -1.84 22.59 2.86
C GLY A 3 -2.24 21.53 1.83
N ALA A 4 -1.41 20.49 1.67
CA ALA A 4 -1.75 19.36 0.82
C ALA A 4 -3.10 18.82 1.28
N ALA A 5 -4.10 18.86 0.40
CA ALA A 5 -5.43 18.37 0.75
C ALA A 5 -5.34 16.90 1.19
N PRO A 6 -6.05 16.51 2.27
CA PRO A 6 -5.82 15.22 2.91
C PRO A 6 -6.16 14.07 1.96
N LEU A 7 -5.30 13.05 1.94
CA LEU A 7 -5.56 11.79 1.27
C LEU A 7 -6.74 11.09 1.96
N VAL A 8 -7.74 10.69 1.18
CA VAL A 8 -8.89 9.92 1.66
C VAL A 8 -8.59 8.43 1.54
N MET A 9 -8.63 7.71 2.65
CA MET A 9 -8.53 6.25 2.67
C MET A 9 -9.76 5.64 1.98
N LEU A 10 -9.55 4.90 0.89
CA LEU A 10 -10.61 4.18 0.18
C LEU A 10 -10.74 2.74 0.68
N ALA A 11 -9.61 2.07 0.91
CA ALA A 11 -9.58 0.68 1.36
C ALA A 11 -8.31 0.41 2.15
N ARG A 12 -8.39 -0.55 3.07
CA ARG A 12 -7.25 -1.07 3.81
C ARG A 12 -7.39 -2.59 3.91
N ARG A 13 -6.30 -3.30 3.62
CA ARG A 13 -6.23 -4.77 3.66
C ARG A 13 -5.02 -5.17 4.48
N ALA A 14 -5.23 -6.02 5.49
CA ALA A 14 -4.11 -6.71 6.12
C ALA A 14 -3.58 -7.77 5.14
N LEU A 15 -2.25 -7.87 5.02
CA LEU A 15 -1.63 -8.95 4.28
C LEU A 15 -1.51 -10.19 5.18
N PRO A 16 -1.53 -11.40 4.60
CA PRO A 16 -1.49 -12.64 5.38
C PRO A 16 -0.12 -12.94 6.01
N PHE A 17 0.91 -12.15 5.69
CA PHE A 17 2.27 -12.31 6.21
C PHE A 17 2.75 -11.05 6.95
N GLY A 18 3.13 -11.25 8.21
CA GLY A 18 3.69 -10.21 9.07
C GLY A 18 2.70 -9.09 9.44
N PRO A 19 3.17 -8.09 10.21
CA PRO A 19 2.39 -6.91 10.52
C PRO A 19 2.39 -5.97 9.32
N LEU A 20 1.72 -6.33 8.23
CA LEU A 20 1.68 -5.53 7.00
C LEU A 20 0.25 -5.20 6.58
N THR A 21 0.05 -3.97 6.11
CA THR A 21 -1.21 -3.51 5.52
C THR A 21 -0.97 -2.82 4.19
N LEU A 22 -1.80 -3.15 3.20
CA LEU A 22 -1.91 -2.44 1.95
C LEU A 22 -3.09 -1.45 2.04
N GLU A 23 -2.83 -0.19 1.75
CA GLU A 23 -3.78 0.91 1.78
C GLU A 23 -4.01 1.44 0.38
N LEU A 24 -5.26 1.74 0.05
CA LEU A 24 -5.65 2.45 -1.17
C LEU A 24 -6.20 3.81 -0.76
N MET A 25 -5.68 4.87 -1.36
CA MET A 25 -6.02 6.25 -1.04
C MET A 25 -6.41 7.02 -2.30
N ARG A 26 -7.14 8.12 -2.11
CA ARG A 26 -7.49 9.09 -3.15
C ARG A 26 -7.13 10.50 -2.71
N SER A 27 -6.44 11.24 -3.57
CA SER A 27 -6.14 12.65 -3.36
C SER A 27 -7.34 13.55 -3.66
N ALA A 28 -7.24 14.82 -3.30
CA ALA A 28 -8.28 15.80 -3.62
C ALA A 28 -8.48 16.05 -5.12
N CYS A 29 -7.45 15.83 -5.95
CA CYS A 29 -7.60 15.91 -7.42
C CYS A 29 -8.17 14.62 -8.04
N GLY A 30 -8.58 13.66 -7.22
CA GLY A 30 -9.17 12.39 -7.66
C GLY A 30 -8.14 11.30 -7.99
N ALA A 31 -6.85 11.61 -7.90
CA ALA A 31 -5.79 10.64 -8.16
C ALA A 31 -5.75 9.54 -7.10
N ARG A 32 -5.50 8.29 -7.49
CA ARG A 32 -5.44 7.10 -6.64
C ARG A 32 -4.00 6.66 -6.43
N SER A 33 -3.67 6.39 -5.18
CA SER A 33 -2.38 5.85 -4.78
C SER A 33 -2.56 4.65 -3.86
N TRP A 34 -1.55 3.80 -3.82
CA TRP A 34 -1.47 2.67 -2.91
C TRP A 34 -0.24 2.83 -2.01
N ALA A 35 -0.29 2.26 -0.81
CA ALA A 35 0.82 2.25 0.13
C ALA A 35 0.89 0.92 0.87
N LEU A 36 2.08 0.33 0.93
CA LEU A 36 2.39 -0.78 1.82
C LEU A 36 2.98 -0.23 3.11
N ARG A 37 2.37 -0.56 4.25
CA ARG A 37 2.81 -0.10 5.56
C ARG A 37 2.97 -1.24 6.55
N THR A 38 3.79 -1.01 7.56
CA THR A 38 3.74 -1.84 8.76
C THR A 38 2.46 -1.57 9.56
N ALA A 39 1.94 -2.61 10.18
CA ALA A 39 0.75 -2.64 11.01
C ALA A 39 1.12 -3.18 12.40
N PRO A 40 1.87 -2.39 13.20
CA PRO A 40 2.33 -2.83 14.51
C PRO A 40 1.17 -3.23 15.41
N SER A 41 1.36 -4.26 16.23
CA SER A 41 0.35 -4.75 17.16
C SER A 41 -0.11 -3.64 18.11
N PRO A 42 -1.40 -3.60 18.46
CA PRO A 42 -1.89 -2.71 19.50
C PRO A 42 -1.06 -2.87 20.79
N GLY A 43 -0.60 -1.76 21.36
CA GLY A 43 0.18 -1.75 22.61
C GLY A 43 1.70 -1.68 22.45
N MET A 44 2.26 -1.87 21.25
CA MET A 44 3.71 -1.75 21.05
C MET A 44 4.25 -0.31 21.02
N GLY A 45 3.37 0.71 21.01
CA GLY A 45 3.78 2.12 20.87
C GLY A 45 4.45 2.46 19.53
N ALA A 46 4.63 1.47 18.65
CA ALA A 46 5.24 1.61 17.34
C ALA A 46 4.27 2.27 16.35
N ARG A 47 4.80 3.15 15.50
CA ARG A 47 4.02 3.83 14.46
C ARG A 47 4.04 3.04 13.16
N PRO A 48 2.92 2.99 12.40
CA PRO A 48 2.93 2.47 11.04
C PRO A 48 3.99 3.18 10.19
N GLN A 49 4.91 2.40 9.61
CA GLN A 49 5.95 2.90 8.72
C GLN A 49 5.56 2.64 7.27
N LEU A 50 5.82 3.60 6.39
CA LEU A 50 5.67 3.41 4.96
C LEU A 50 6.86 2.60 4.43
N LEU A 51 6.58 1.44 3.83
CA LEU A 51 7.62 0.62 3.19
C LEU A 51 7.77 1.00 1.73
N THR A 52 6.66 1.15 1.02
CA THR A 52 6.64 1.56 -0.39
C THR A 52 5.24 2.07 -0.77
N ASN A 53 5.16 2.86 -1.83
CA ASN A 53 3.91 3.38 -2.39
C ASN A 53 4.02 3.58 -3.91
N GLY A 54 2.88 3.87 -4.52
CA GLY A 54 2.83 4.25 -5.92
C GLY A 54 1.45 4.75 -6.33
N PHE A 55 1.33 5.09 -7.60
CA PHE A 55 0.06 5.50 -8.21
C PHE A 55 -0.67 4.30 -8.83
N CYS A 56 -1.99 4.38 -8.89
CA CYS A 56 -2.85 3.34 -9.49
C CYS A 56 -4.06 3.93 -10.24
N ASP A 57 -3.86 5.13 -10.80
CA ASP A 57 -4.86 5.93 -11.50
C ASP A 57 -5.44 5.23 -12.72
N SER A 58 -4.58 4.67 -13.56
CA SER A 58 -5.00 4.01 -14.79
C SER A 58 -5.21 2.51 -14.61
N ALA A 59 -5.95 1.90 -15.55
CA ALA A 59 -6.05 0.44 -15.61
C ALA A 59 -4.71 -0.24 -15.91
N ARG A 60 -3.75 0.49 -16.49
CA ARG A 60 -2.38 0.02 -16.71
C ARG A 60 -1.62 -0.06 -15.39
N ASP A 61 -1.69 0.99 -14.57
CA ASP A 61 -0.99 1.04 -13.28
C ASP A 61 -1.51 -0.03 -12.32
N ARG A 62 -2.84 -0.23 -12.29
CA ARG A 62 -3.45 -1.30 -11.49
C ARG A 62 -2.99 -2.69 -11.93
N ARG A 63 -2.86 -2.93 -13.24
CA ARG A 63 -2.33 -4.19 -13.78
C ARG A 63 -0.86 -4.37 -13.44
N ALA A 64 -0.06 -3.31 -13.52
CA ALA A 64 1.35 -3.33 -13.15
C ALA A 64 1.54 -3.67 -11.66
N LEU A 65 0.78 -3.03 -10.76
CA LEU A 65 0.80 -3.34 -9.33
C LEU A 65 0.45 -4.82 -9.06
N ALA A 66 -0.62 -5.32 -9.68
CA ALA A 66 -1.02 -6.72 -9.52
C ALA A 66 0.08 -7.68 -10.02
N GLY A 67 0.75 -7.36 -11.12
CA GLY A 67 1.90 -8.11 -11.62
C GLY A 67 3.09 -8.10 -10.67
N GLN A 68 3.44 -6.93 -10.11
CA GLN A 68 4.52 -6.81 -9.12
C GLN A 68 4.23 -7.60 -7.84
N LEU A 69 2.99 -7.58 -7.34
CA LEU A 69 2.59 -8.35 -6.16
C LEU A 69 2.67 -9.87 -6.41
N ARG A 70 2.30 -10.33 -7.61
CA ARG A 70 2.46 -11.74 -7.99
C ARG A 70 3.94 -12.12 -8.10
N ALA A 71 4.75 -11.31 -8.77
CA ALA A 71 6.18 -11.56 -8.88
C ALA A 71 6.88 -11.64 -7.51
N ILE A 72 6.43 -10.87 -6.51
CA ILE A 72 6.91 -11.00 -5.13
C ILE A 72 6.50 -12.35 -4.53
N ALA A 73 5.25 -12.79 -4.75
CA ALA A 73 4.80 -14.09 -4.24
C ALA A 73 5.60 -15.24 -4.87
N ASP A 74 5.78 -15.21 -6.19
CA ASP A 74 6.57 -16.20 -6.93
C ASP A 74 8.02 -16.23 -6.41
N ALA A 75 8.66 -15.08 -6.23
CA ALA A 75 10.02 -14.98 -5.71
C ALA A 75 10.19 -15.49 -4.27
N VAL A 76 9.14 -15.42 -3.44
CA VAL A 76 9.14 -15.99 -2.08
C VAL A 76 9.01 -17.50 -2.13
N GLU A 77 8.22 -18.04 -3.05
CA GLU A 77 8.06 -19.49 -3.25
C GLU A 77 9.34 -20.15 -3.78
N ASP A 78 10.06 -19.46 -4.68
CA ASP A 78 11.33 -19.93 -5.25
C ASP A 78 12.55 -19.75 -4.30
N TRP A 79 12.34 -19.29 -3.06
CA TRP A 79 13.44 -18.97 -2.14
C TRP A 79 14.07 -20.26 -1.55
N PRO A 80 15.41 -20.45 -1.61
CA PRO A 80 16.11 -21.66 -1.14
C PRO A 80 16.16 -21.85 0.38
#